data_AF-A0A1S3QSQ9-F1
#
_entry.id   AF-A0A1S3QSQ9-F1
#
_cell.length_a   1.000
_cell.length_b   1.000
_cell.length_c   1.000
_cell.angle_alpha   90.00
_cell.angle_beta   90.00
_cell.angle_gamma   90.00
#
_symmetry.space_group_name_H-M   'P 1'
#
loop_
_entity.id
_entity.type
_entity.pdbx_description
1 polymer ?
#
loop_
_entity_poly.entity_id
_entity_poly.type
_entity_poly.pdbx_seq_one_letter_code
_entity_poly.pdbx_strand_id
1 'polypeptide(L)'
;ESVLVCKEAERQKGVCLLQGSLQPISSCLMKREGEGLTTSMLRAILEIIVGGVASSPQDVRLYASCTLLAAGARYDTPPTPGTAMTAGGGETGGGVREGAIEACVEWLIENEFISIQREGNERGRGGEWDERGGAGRHERYCPTHLGSATLSSSLSPPEALGIFSDLQRAMKSFVLDNDLHTLYQITPVYAEWTTIDWYQFWCLWEGLGSSNKRVAELVGVQESFLARSVSGKLIAKTDRQRRQMTIHKRFFTTLVLQDLVNEVPLGTVATKYNCSRGQLQSLQQSASTYAGKHTHSPAQGNTVVFFPLPLGNCVLLVTSVPDRAVTIVTVWVSCPVKVW
;
A
#
# COMPACT_ATOMS: atom_id res chain seq x y z
N GLU A 1 -41.48 -7.02 -6.77
CA GLU A 1 -41.77 -5.77 -6.02
C GLU A 1 -40.57 -5.46 -5.13
N SER A 2 -40.22 -4.18 -4.98
CA SER A 2 -39.15 -3.74 -4.07
C SER A 2 -39.76 -2.82 -3.02
N VAL A 3 -39.66 -3.18 -1.74
CA VAL A 3 -40.31 -2.48 -0.62
C VAL A 3 -39.23 -1.86 0.27
N LEU A 4 -39.29 -0.55 0.47
CA LEU A 4 -38.41 0.17 1.40
C LEU A 4 -39.13 0.38 2.74
N VAL A 5 -38.63 -0.26 3.80
CA VAL A 5 -39.18 -0.15 5.16
C VAL A 5 -38.49 1.00 5.90
N CYS A 6 -39.26 2.00 6.32
CA CYS A 6 -38.76 3.18 7.04
C CYS A 6 -39.58 3.43 8.31
N LYS A 7 -38.95 4.02 9.34
CA LYS A 7 -39.70 4.65 10.45
C LYS A 7 -40.35 5.94 9.97
N GLU A 8 -41.36 6.42 10.68
CA GLU A 8 -42.04 7.69 10.36
C GLU A 8 -41.06 8.87 10.31
N ALA A 9 -40.11 8.92 11.25
CA ALA A 9 -39.05 9.94 11.30
C ALA A 9 -38.08 9.90 10.10
N GLU A 10 -38.00 8.78 9.38
CA GLU A 10 -37.08 8.56 8.26
C GLU A 10 -37.81 8.62 6.91
N ARG A 11 -39.13 8.83 6.90
CA ARG A 11 -39.97 8.83 5.69
C ARG A 11 -39.41 9.75 4.62
N GLN A 12 -38.98 10.97 4.99
CA GLN A 12 -38.44 11.93 4.02
C GLN A 12 -37.14 11.44 3.38
N LYS A 13 -36.26 10.80 4.15
CA LYS A 13 -35.02 10.19 3.62
C LYS A 13 -35.34 9.05 2.66
N GLY A 14 -36.34 8.23 2.99
CA GLY A 14 -36.83 7.17 2.13
C GLY A 14 -37.36 7.71 0.79
N VAL A 15 -38.20 8.75 0.83
CA VAL A 15 -38.70 9.41 -0.39
C VAL A 15 -37.55 9.96 -1.24
N CYS A 16 -36.56 10.62 -0.61
CA CYS A 16 -35.38 11.11 -1.33
C CYS A 16 -34.57 10.00 -2.00
N LEU A 17 -34.52 8.79 -1.44
CA LEU A 17 -33.83 7.65 -2.07
C LEU A 17 -34.59 7.12 -3.28
N LEU A 18 -35.92 7.03 -3.22
CA LEU A 18 -36.73 6.56 -4.36
C LEU A 18 -36.76 7.58 -5.51
N GLN A 19 -36.68 8.87 -5.19
CA GLN A 19 -36.70 9.96 -6.18
C GLN A 19 -35.30 10.43 -6.58
N GLY A 20 -34.26 9.93 -5.90
CA GLY A 20 -32.88 10.34 -6.13
C GLY A 20 -32.37 9.85 -7.47
N SER A 21 -31.55 10.68 -8.12
CA SER A 21 -30.75 10.28 -9.27
C SER A 21 -29.34 9.88 -8.84
N LEU A 22 -28.71 9.03 -9.64
CA LEU A 22 -27.31 8.69 -9.46
C LEU A 22 -26.45 9.94 -9.59
N GLN A 23 -25.50 10.10 -8.67
CA GLN A 23 -24.52 11.18 -8.76
C GLN A 23 -23.59 10.92 -9.96
N PRO A 24 -23.13 11.99 -10.65
CA PRO A 24 -22.16 11.85 -11.72
C PRO A 24 -20.88 11.14 -11.25
N ILE A 25 -20.29 10.33 -12.11
CA ILE A 25 -19.01 9.66 -11.84
C ILE A 25 -17.91 10.72 -11.80
N SER A 26 -17.08 10.70 -10.77
CA SER A 26 -15.92 11.58 -10.61
C SER A 26 -14.62 10.79 -10.62
N SER A 27 -13.53 11.45 -11.03
CA SER A 27 -12.21 10.84 -10.99
C SER A 27 -11.70 10.67 -9.56
N CYS A 28 -11.09 9.52 -9.27
CA CYS A 28 -10.45 9.23 -7.98
C CYS A 28 -8.95 9.57 -7.95
N LEU A 29 -8.41 10.21 -9.00
CA LEU A 29 -6.99 10.57 -9.08
C LEU A 29 -6.63 11.79 -8.22
N MET A 30 -7.59 12.66 -7.89
CA MET A 30 -7.39 13.77 -6.95
C MET A 30 -8.48 13.74 -5.89
N LYS A 31 -8.09 14.04 -4.65
CA LYS A 31 -9.03 14.34 -3.58
C LYS A 31 -9.47 15.81 -3.73
N ARG A 32 -10.62 16.16 -3.12
CA ARG A 32 -11.09 17.56 -3.09
C ARG A 32 -10.01 18.48 -2.50
N GLU A 33 -10.06 19.75 -2.88
CA GLU A 33 -9.09 20.79 -2.51
C GLU A 33 -8.67 20.69 -1.02
N GLY A 34 -7.36 20.56 -0.78
CA GLY A 34 -6.75 20.55 0.56
C GLY A 34 -6.22 19.20 1.05
N GLU A 35 -6.56 18.06 0.42
CA GLU A 35 -6.10 16.73 0.87
C GLU A 35 -4.95 16.13 0.02
N GLY A 36 -3.77 16.78 -0.01
CA GLY A 36 -2.49 16.17 -0.41
C GLY A 36 -2.45 15.34 -1.72
N LEU A 37 -1.41 14.50 -1.85
CA LEU A 37 -1.28 13.55 -2.96
C LEU A 37 -2.16 12.32 -2.75
N THR A 38 -2.74 11.78 -3.82
CA THR A 38 -3.51 10.53 -3.75
C THR A 38 -2.62 9.31 -4.01
N THR A 39 -2.91 8.21 -3.32
CA THR A 39 -2.24 6.91 -3.55
C THR A 39 -2.49 6.39 -4.97
N SER A 40 -3.67 6.67 -5.53
CA SER A 40 -4.06 6.31 -6.89
C SER A 40 -3.19 7.01 -7.94
N MET A 41 -2.94 8.32 -7.80
CA MET A 41 -2.09 9.08 -8.74
C MET A 41 -0.63 8.66 -8.62
N LEU A 42 -0.11 8.54 -7.40
CA LEU A 42 1.25 8.03 -7.15
C LEU A 42 1.49 6.67 -7.82
N ARG A 43 0.52 5.76 -7.66
CA ARG A 43 0.58 4.43 -8.29
C ARG A 43 0.53 4.52 -9.81
N ALA A 44 -0.40 5.29 -10.37
CA ALA A 44 -0.53 5.44 -11.82
C ALA A 44 0.75 6.01 -12.46
N ILE A 45 1.36 7.04 -11.86
CA ILE A 45 2.60 7.64 -12.35
C ILE A 45 3.78 6.67 -12.21
N LEU A 46 3.87 5.95 -11.10
CA LEU A 46 4.92 4.93 -10.93
C LEU A 46 4.79 3.83 -12.01
N GLU A 47 3.57 3.35 -12.26
CA GLU A 47 3.31 2.26 -13.22
C GLU A 47 3.73 2.63 -14.64
N ILE A 48 3.42 3.84 -15.12
CA ILE A 48 3.81 4.26 -16.47
C ILE A 48 5.31 4.50 -16.62
N ILE A 49 5.99 4.96 -15.57
CA ILE A 49 7.44 5.20 -15.60
C ILE A 49 8.20 3.87 -15.52
N VAL A 50 7.88 3.05 -14.52
CA VAL A 50 8.55 1.75 -14.30
C VAL A 50 8.19 0.76 -15.41
N GLY A 51 6.97 0.82 -15.94
CA GLY A 51 6.56 0.03 -17.10
C GLY A 51 7.18 0.47 -18.43
N GLY A 52 7.93 1.57 -18.45
CA GLY A 52 8.61 2.09 -19.65
C GLY A 52 7.70 2.78 -20.67
N VAL A 53 6.46 3.11 -20.28
CA VAL A 53 5.48 3.80 -21.14
C VAL A 53 5.77 5.31 -21.20
N ALA A 54 6.22 5.90 -20.09
CA ALA A 54 6.55 7.31 -19.98
C ALA A 54 7.99 7.48 -19.45
N SER A 55 8.86 8.12 -20.23
CA SER A 55 10.27 8.30 -19.85
C SER A 55 10.66 9.76 -19.63
N SER A 56 9.80 10.71 -20.01
CA SER A 56 10.06 12.14 -19.90
C SER A 56 8.93 12.87 -19.15
N PRO A 57 9.17 14.08 -18.62
CA PRO A 57 8.11 14.94 -18.07
C PRO A 57 6.95 15.15 -19.05
N GLN A 58 7.25 15.29 -20.34
CA GLN A 58 6.26 15.50 -21.40
C GLN A 58 5.36 14.26 -21.57
N ASP A 59 5.93 13.05 -21.51
CA ASP A 59 5.16 11.80 -21.59
C ASP A 59 4.20 11.66 -20.41
N VAL A 60 4.66 11.99 -19.20
CA VAL A 60 3.85 11.93 -17.98
C VAL A 60 2.68 12.93 -18.06
N ARG A 61 2.92 14.14 -18.55
CA ARG A 61 1.87 15.14 -18.79
C ARG A 61 0.88 14.69 -19.87
N LEU A 62 1.37 14.08 -20.95
CA LEU A 62 0.53 13.52 -22.00
C LEU A 62 -0.38 12.42 -21.44
N TYR A 63 0.16 11.48 -20.65
CA TYR A 63 -0.64 10.47 -19.96
C TYR A 63 -1.72 11.10 -19.08
N ALA A 64 -1.36 12.10 -18.27
CA ALA A 64 -2.31 12.76 -17.39
C ALA A 64 -3.45 13.45 -18.17
N SER A 65 -3.15 14.00 -19.35
CA SER A 65 -4.14 14.63 -20.24
C SER A 65 -5.21 13.67 -20.78
N CYS A 66 -4.93 12.36 -20.76
CA CYS A 66 -5.82 11.29 -21.21
C CYS A 66 -6.69 10.70 -20.07
N THR A 67 -6.57 11.19 -18.85
CA THR A 67 -7.29 10.65 -17.68
C THR A 67 -8.73 11.15 -17.61
N LEU A 68 -9.60 10.40 -16.90
CA LEU A 68 -10.97 10.86 -16.58
C LEU A 68 -10.97 12.20 -15.81
N LEU A 69 -9.92 12.46 -15.02
CA LEU A 69 -9.75 13.75 -14.33
C LEU A 69 -9.60 14.90 -15.34
N ALA A 70 -8.78 14.71 -16.37
CA ALA A 70 -8.59 15.70 -17.42
C ALA A 70 -9.84 15.85 -18.29
N ALA A 71 -10.57 14.77 -18.56
CA ALA A 71 -11.83 14.80 -19.31
C ALA A 71 -12.95 15.53 -18.57
N GLY A 72 -13.12 15.27 -17.26
CA GLY A 72 -14.17 15.92 -16.45
C GLY A 72 -14.02 17.44 -16.36
N ALA A 73 -12.79 17.95 -16.26
CA ALA A 73 -12.53 19.39 -16.22
C ALA A 73 -12.89 20.13 -17.52
N ARG A 74 -12.99 19.42 -18.66
CA ARG A 74 -13.43 19.99 -19.94
C ARG A 74 -14.96 20.16 -20.00
N TYR A 75 -15.69 19.49 -19.11
CA TYR A 75 -17.16 19.58 -19.00
C TYR A 75 -17.63 20.62 -17.98
N ASP A 76 -16.86 20.88 -16.93
CA ASP A 76 -17.17 21.90 -15.93
C ASP A 76 -16.98 23.35 -16.43
N THR A 77 -16.43 23.54 -17.63
CA THR A 77 -16.37 24.84 -18.31
C THR A 77 -17.50 24.94 -19.33
N PRO A 78 -18.52 25.79 -19.13
CA PRO A 78 -19.57 25.97 -20.12
C PRO A 78 -18.98 26.51 -21.43
N PRO A 79 -19.45 26.04 -22.60
CA PRO A 79 -19.11 26.71 -23.86
C PRO A 79 -19.79 28.08 -23.87
N THR A 80 -19.01 29.15 -23.76
CA THR A 80 -19.53 30.50 -24.03
C THR A 80 -19.90 30.58 -25.51
N PRO A 81 -21.15 30.88 -25.90
CA PRO A 81 -21.51 31.01 -27.30
C PRO A 81 -20.88 32.30 -27.86
N GLY A 82 -19.96 32.17 -28.82
CA GLY A 82 -19.46 33.31 -29.61
C GLY A 82 -17.95 33.48 -29.70
N THR A 83 -17.15 32.74 -28.94
CA THR A 83 -15.69 32.74 -29.11
C THR A 83 -15.30 31.71 -30.17
N ALA A 84 -14.87 32.20 -31.33
CA ALA A 84 -14.21 31.39 -32.34
C ALA A 84 -13.08 30.55 -31.71
N MET A 85 -12.80 29.38 -32.30
CA MET A 85 -11.70 28.52 -31.92
C MET A 85 -10.36 29.28 -31.99
N THR A 86 -9.96 29.91 -30.90
CA THR A 86 -8.57 30.30 -30.65
C THR A 86 -8.06 29.39 -29.55
N ALA A 87 -7.13 28.51 -29.91
CA ALA A 87 -6.34 27.73 -28.97
C ALA A 87 -5.52 28.71 -28.09
N GLY A 88 -6.05 29.09 -26.93
CA GLY A 88 -5.43 30.01 -25.99
C GLY A 88 -6.06 29.81 -24.61
N GLY A 89 -5.22 29.56 -23.61
CA GLY A 89 -5.57 28.90 -22.36
C GLY A 89 -6.51 29.64 -21.40
N GLY A 90 -7.37 28.87 -20.74
CA GLY A 90 -7.99 29.22 -19.46
C GLY A 90 -7.13 28.67 -18.32
N GLU A 91 -6.40 29.55 -17.63
CA GLU A 91 -5.28 29.20 -16.73
C GLU A 91 -5.65 28.92 -15.26
N THR A 92 -6.92 29.06 -14.83
CA THR A 92 -7.22 28.97 -13.39
C THR A 92 -7.36 27.55 -12.84
N GLY A 93 -7.68 26.56 -13.68
CA GLY A 93 -7.80 25.14 -13.27
C GLY A 93 -6.68 24.23 -13.76
N GLY A 94 -5.83 24.68 -14.69
CA GLY A 94 -4.73 23.90 -15.26
C GLY A 94 -3.55 23.74 -14.30
N GLY A 95 -3.12 24.86 -13.68
CA GLY A 95 -1.93 24.89 -12.83
C GLY A 95 -2.01 24.03 -11.57
N VAL A 96 -3.20 23.90 -10.96
CA VAL A 96 -3.40 23.04 -9.77
C VAL A 96 -3.23 21.55 -10.10
N ARG A 97 -3.61 21.13 -11.31
CA ARG A 97 -3.50 19.73 -11.77
C ARG A 97 -2.10 19.40 -12.22
N GLU A 98 -1.48 20.30 -12.98
CA GLU A 98 -0.07 20.21 -13.36
C GLU A 98 0.75 20.05 -12.07
N GLY A 99 0.61 20.99 -11.12
CA GLY A 99 1.31 20.96 -9.84
C GLY A 99 1.08 19.68 -9.02
N ALA A 100 -0.04 19.00 -9.15
CA ALA A 100 -0.27 17.73 -8.45
C ALA A 100 0.43 16.54 -9.12
N ILE A 101 0.56 16.54 -10.45
CA ILE A 101 1.35 15.54 -11.18
C ILE A 101 2.82 15.72 -10.82
N GLU A 102 3.31 16.96 -10.87
CA GLU A 102 4.70 17.26 -10.50
C GLU A 102 4.98 16.94 -9.03
N ALA A 103 4.07 17.26 -8.10
CA ALA A 103 4.22 16.87 -6.70
C ALA A 103 4.28 15.33 -6.54
N CYS A 104 3.52 14.56 -7.33
CA CYS A 104 3.61 13.09 -7.33
C CYS A 104 4.96 12.59 -7.85
N VAL A 105 5.48 13.19 -8.92
CA VAL A 105 6.81 12.86 -9.44
C VAL A 105 7.88 13.18 -8.42
N GLU A 106 7.83 14.37 -7.80
CA GLU A 106 8.74 14.78 -6.72
C GLU A 106 8.71 13.80 -5.57
N TRP A 107 7.52 13.42 -5.09
CA TRP A 107 7.38 12.45 -4.01
C TRP A 107 8.00 11.09 -4.36
N LEU A 108 7.84 10.62 -5.60
CA LEU A 108 8.44 9.36 -6.06
C LEU A 108 9.97 9.44 -6.13
N ILE A 109 10.53 10.60 -6.46
CA ILE A 109 11.98 10.84 -6.45
C ILE A 109 12.51 10.89 -5.01
N GLU A 110 11.85 11.68 -4.14
CA GLU A 110 12.22 11.84 -2.73
C GLU A 110 12.24 10.51 -1.98
N ASN A 111 11.34 9.59 -2.34
CA ASN A 111 11.23 8.27 -1.74
C ASN A 111 11.94 7.16 -2.56
N GLU A 112 12.85 7.54 -3.46
CA GLU A 112 13.71 6.64 -4.22
C GLU A 112 12.98 5.58 -5.07
N PHE A 113 11.75 5.84 -5.52
CA PHE A 113 11.05 4.96 -6.46
C PHE A 113 11.51 5.18 -7.91
N ILE A 114 11.87 6.42 -8.26
CA ILE A 114 12.36 6.82 -9.58
C ILE A 114 13.57 7.75 -9.42
N SER A 115 14.35 7.89 -10.48
CA SER A 115 15.54 8.74 -10.55
C SER A 115 15.53 9.57 -11.84
N ILE A 116 16.20 10.73 -11.84
CA ILE A 116 16.36 11.57 -13.03
C ILE A 116 17.77 11.35 -13.59
N GLN A 117 17.84 10.91 -14.84
CA GLN A 117 19.06 10.94 -15.64
C GLN A 117 19.04 12.19 -16.53
N ARG A 118 20.16 12.92 -16.53
CA ARG A 118 20.38 14.08 -17.39
C ARG A 118 21.43 13.68 -18.39
N GLU A 119 21.03 13.44 -19.63
CA GLU A 119 21.99 13.20 -20.71
C GLU A 119 22.73 14.51 -20.99
N GLY A 120 24.02 14.54 -20.64
CA GLY A 120 24.85 15.75 -20.73
C GLY A 120 26.12 15.70 -19.91
N ASN A 121 26.86 14.58 -19.90
CA ASN A 121 28.27 14.58 -19.52
C ASN A 121 29.01 13.30 -19.96
N GLU A 122 29.20 13.12 -21.27
CA GLU A 122 30.37 12.38 -21.75
C GLU A 122 31.42 13.40 -22.19
N ARG A 123 32.43 13.59 -21.35
CA ARG A 123 33.70 14.21 -21.75
C ARG A 123 34.38 13.28 -22.76
N GLY A 124 34.18 13.58 -24.05
CA GLY A 124 35.19 13.46 -25.10
C GLY A 124 35.30 12.13 -25.86
N ARG A 125 34.83 12.12 -27.11
CA ARG A 125 35.70 12.02 -28.30
C ARG A 125 34.94 12.52 -29.53
N GLY A 126 35.61 13.37 -30.29
CA GLY A 126 35.01 14.32 -31.24
C GLY A 126 34.12 13.71 -32.33
N GLY A 127 33.11 14.50 -32.68
CA GLY A 127 32.25 14.35 -33.84
C GLY A 127 31.38 15.59 -33.96
N GLU A 128 31.71 16.43 -34.94
CA GLU A 128 30.84 17.35 -35.70
C GLU A 128 29.96 18.36 -34.95
N TRP A 129 30.26 19.65 -35.16
CA TRP A 129 29.46 20.78 -34.71
C TRP A 129 28.30 21.00 -35.69
N ASP A 130 27.09 20.58 -35.34
CA ASP A 130 25.87 20.98 -36.07
C ASP A 130 25.27 22.22 -35.39
N GLU A 131 25.27 23.35 -36.11
CA GLU A 131 24.86 24.68 -35.64
C GLU A 131 23.33 24.92 -35.69
N ARG A 132 22.50 23.86 -35.75
CA ARG A 132 21.04 23.97 -35.69
C ARG A 132 20.38 22.97 -34.76
N GLY A 133 20.45 23.22 -33.46
CA GLY A 133 19.60 22.53 -32.49
C GLY A 133 19.82 23.07 -31.08
N GLY A 134 18.84 23.77 -30.53
CA GLY A 134 18.89 24.19 -29.13
C GLY A 134 19.07 22.95 -28.24
N ALA A 135 20.18 22.90 -27.52
CA ALA A 135 20.51 21.81 -26.59
C ALA A 135 19.51 21.81 -25.42
N GLY A 136 18.34 21.24 -25.65
CA GLY A 136 17.40 20.88 -24.59
C GLY A 136 18.07 19.82 -23.74
N ARG A 137 18.32 20.12 -22.47
CA ARG A 137 18.69 19.14 -21.46
C ARG A 137 17.50 18.19 -21.30
N HIS A 138 17.50 17.04 -21.97
CA HIS A 138 16.41 16.08 -21.86
C HIS A 138 16.53 15.37 -20.51
N GLU A 139 15.58 15.64 -19.61
CA GLU A 139 15.45 14.93 -18.35
C GLU A 139 14.70 13.61 -18.59
N ARG A 140 15.32 12.51 -18.17
CA ARG A 140 14.75 11.18 -18.33
C ARG A 140 14.45 10.56 -16.97
N TYR A 141 13.21 10.13 -16.75
CA TYR A 141 12.84 9.34 -15.58
C TYR A 141 13.24 7.88 -15.76
N CYS A 142 13.95 7.35 -14.77
CA CYS A 142 14.42 5.97 -14.75
C CYS A 142 13.94 5.28 -13.47
N PRO A 143 13.40 4.05 -13.56
CA PRO A 143 12.97 3.30 -12.39
C PRO A 143 14.17 2.91 -11.51
N THR A 144 13.98 2.94 -10.19
CA THR A 144 14.92 2.32 -9.25
C THR A 144 14.56 0.85 -9.02
N HIS A 145 15.39 0.13 -8.26
CA HIS A 145 15.04 -1.21 -7.80
C HIS A 145 13.81 -1.21 -6.88
N LEU A 146 13.62 -0.19 -6.04
CA LEU A 146 12.44 -0.06 -5.19
C LEU A 146 11.18 0.17 -6.04
N GLY A 147 11.26 1.03 -7.06
CA GLY A 147 10.17 1.25 -8.02
C GLY A 147 9.80 -0.02 -8.78
N SER A 148 10.79 -0.74 -9.28
CA SER A 148 10.62 -2.00 -10.00
C SER A 148 10.01 -3.10 -9.13
N ALA A 149 10.49 -3.24 -7.89
CA ALA A 149 9.95 -4.19 -6.92
C ALA A 149 8.51 -3.85 -6.55
N THR A 150 8.18 -2.57 -6.39
CA THR A 150 6.84 -2.09 -6.03
C THR A 150 5.82 -2.40 -7.12
N LEU A 151 6.16 -2.11 -8.38
CA LEU A 151 5.32 -2.47 -9.54
C LEU A 151 5.07 -3.98 -9.56
N SER A 152 6.15 -4.77 -9.44
CA SER A 152 6.08 -6.23 -9.52
C SER A 152 5.30 -6.85 -8.37
N SER A 153 5.35 -6.23 -7.19
CA SER A 153 4.62 -6.67 -6.00
C SER A 153 3.16 -6.23 -5.99
N SER A 154 2.69 -5.48 -7.00
CA SER A 154 1.34 -4.90 -7.04
C SER A 154 1.00 -4.09 -5.77
N LEU A 155 2.00 -3.42 -5.22
CA LEU A 155 1.89 -2.55 -4.04
C LEU A 155 1.71 -1.10 -4.49
N SER A 156 0.95 -0.32 -3.73
CA SER A 156 1.03 1.13 -3.88
C SER A 156 2.34 1.66 -3.27
N PRO A 157 2.85 2.82 -3.73
CA PRO A 157 4.13 3.34 -3.23
C PRO A 157 4.15 3.55 -1.69
N PRO A 158 3.10 4.12 -1.04
CA PRO A 158 3.09 4.23 0.42
C PRO A 158 3.06 2.88 1.15
N GLU A 159 2.38 1.87 0.60
CA GLU A 159 2.40 0.51 1.16
C GLU A 159 3.80 -0.11 1.07
N ALA A 160 4.47 0.08 -0.07
CA ALA A 160 5.82 -0.43 -0.29
C ALA A 160 6.84 0.16 0.69
N LEU A 161 6.76 1.46 1.01
CA LEU A 161 7.59 2.07 2.05
C LEU A 161 7.32 1.47 3.44
N GLY A 162 6.05 1.27 3.78
CA GLY A 162 5.66 0.63 5.04
C GLY A 162 6.27 -0.75 5.19
N ILE A 163 6.09 -1.59 4.17
CA ILE A 163 6.61 -2.96 4.10
C ILE A 163 8.14 -2.95 4.13
N PHE A 164 8.79 -2.12 3.32
CA PHE A 164 10.25 -2.02 3.28
C PHE A 164 10.82 -1.67 4.66
N SER A 165 10.19 -0.71 5.36
CA SER A 165 10.60 -0.32 6.71
C SER A 165 10.43 -1.43 7.75
N ASP A 166 9.39 -2.25 7.62
CA ASP A 166 9.13 -3.39 8.49
C ASP A 166 10.14 -4.51 8.23
N LEU A 167 10.44 -4.81 6.97
CA LEU A 167 11.45 -5.79 6.58
C LEU A 167 12.85 -5.37 7.05
N GLN A 168 13.24 -4.11 6.85
CA GLN A 168 14.52 -3.60 7.36
C GLN A 168 14.63 -3.69 8.88
N ARG A 169 13.53 -3.50 9.60
CA ARG A 169 13.49 -3.67 11.06
C ARG A 169 13.64 -5.15 11.44
N ALA A 170 12.89 -6.03 10.77
CA ALA A 170 12.92 -7.47 10.97
C ALA A 170 14.32 -8.04 10.73
N MET A 171 15.05 -7.55 9.73
CA MET A 171 16.42 -7.97 9.42
C MET A 171 17.44 -7.62 10.52
N LYS A 172 17.17 -6.60 11.34
CA LYS A 172 18.05 -6.26 12.46
C LYS A 172 17.87 -7.20 13.65
N SER A 173 16.66 -7.74 13.82
CA SER A 173 16.36 -8.67 14.90
C SER A 173 15.15 -9.53 14.51
N PHE A 174 15.42 -10.78 14.14
CA PHE A 174 14.41 -11.73 13.73
C PHE A 174 14.34 -12.89 14.72
N VAL A 175 13.20 -13.07 15.38
CA VAL A 175 12.95 -14.22 16.25
C VAL A 175 12.57 -15.43 15.40
N LEU A 176 13.33 -16.52 15.52
CA LEU A 176 13.10 -17.80 14.84
C LEU A 176 12.63 -18.92 15.79
N ASP A 177 12.51 -18.62 17.09
CA ASP A 177 12.06 -19.58 18.10
C ASP A 177 10.61 -20.06 17.85
N ASN A 178 9.82 -19.27 17.14
CA ASN A 178 8.45 -19.56 16.76
C ASN A 178 8.07 -18.85 15.46
N ASP A 179 6.98 -19.29 14.82
CA ASP A 179 6.51 -18.73 13.55
C ASP A 179 5.76 -17.39 13.71
N LEU A 180 5.56 -16.88 14.93
CA LEU A 180 4.73 -15.70 15.17
C LEU A 180 5.33 -14.44 14.54
N HIS A 181 6.65 -14.29 14.60
CA HIS A 181 7.31 -13.13 14.00
C HIS A 181 7.25 -13.17 12.47
N THR A 182 7.42 -14.36 11.88
CA THR A 182 7.21 -14.62 10.45
C THR A 182 5.78 -14.28 10.04
N LEU A 183 4.79 -14.77 10.78
CA LEU A 183 3.38 -14.50 10.51
C LEU A 183 3.06 -13.00 10.61
N TYR A 184 3.69 -12.28 11.54
CA TYR A 184 3.47 -10.84 11.67
C TYR A 184 3.88 -10.09 10.39
N GLN A 185 4.99 -10.49 9.76
CA GLN A 185 5.45 -9.84 8.52
C GLN A 185 4.44 -9.98 7.39
N ILE A 186 3.82 -11.15 7.24
CA ILE A 186 2.81 -11.42 6.22
C ILE A 186 1.38 -11.08 6.67
N THR A 187 1.19 -10.55 7.88
CA THR A 187 -0.15 -10.17 8.35
C THR A 187 -0.54 -8.83 7.70
N PRO A 188 -1.68 -8.77 6.97
CA PRO A 188 -2.12 -7.56 6.29
C PRO A 188 -2.28 -6.38 7.24
N VAL A 189 -1.73 -5.21 6.86
CA VAL A 189 -1.78 -3.98 7.68
C VAL A 189 -3.15 -3.29 7.63
N TYR A 190 -3.95 -3.56 6.59
CA TYR A 190 -5.16 -2.80 6.24
C TYR A 190 -6.47 -3.57 6.43
N ALA A 191 -6.41 -4.78 6.98
CA ALA A 191 -7.60 -5.58 7.19
C ALA A 191 -8.34 -5.13 8.46
N GLU A 192 -9.30 -4.21 8.33
CA GLU A 192 -10.31 -4.02 9.37
C GLU A 192 -11.39 -5.10 9.20
N TRP A 193 -11.00 -6.34 9.49
CA TRP A 193 -11.81 -7.54 9.26
C TRP A 193 -12.77 -7.84 10.42
N THR A 194 -12.50 -7.29 11.61
CA THR A 194 -13.35 -7.44 12.80
C THR A 194 -13.18 -6.30 13.79
N THR A 195 -14.20 -6.10 14.64
CA THR A 195 -14.11 -5.27 15.83
C THR A 195 -13.41 -6.05 16.94
N ILE A 196 -12.28 -5.53 17.42
CA ILE A 196 -11.52 -6.18 18.49
C ILE A 196 -12.17 -5.87 19.84
N ASP A 197 -12.49 -6.93 20.60
CA ASP A 197 -12.73 -6.83 22.03
C ASP A 197 -11.38 -6.75 22.76
N TRP A 198 -11.09 -5.56 23.30
CA TRP A 198 -9.82 -5.30 23.99
C TRP A 198 -9.68 -6.10 25.28
N TYR A 199 -10.78 -6.42 25.97
CA TYR A 199 -10.73 -7.24 27.18
C TYR A 199 -10.33 -8.68 26.82
N GLN A 200 -10.92 -9.23 25.76
CA GLN A 200 -10.52 -10.53 25.24
C GLN A 200 -9.06 -10.54 24.81
N PHE A 201 -8.58 -9.50 24.11
CA PHE A 201 -7.18 -9.39 23.73
C PHE A 201 -6.24 -9.32 24.95
N TRP A 202 -6.64 -8.62 26.02
CA TRP A 202 -5.89 -8.61 27.28
C TRP A 202 -5.80 -10.01 27.92
N CYS A 203 -6.91 -10.76 27.97
CA CYS A 203 -6.89 -12.13 28.47
C CYS A 203 -5.96 -13.05 27.64
N LEU A 204 -5.97 -12.89 26.31
CA LEU A 204 -5.05 -13.60 25.43
C LEU A 204 -3.60 -13.23 25.72
N TRP A 205 -3.31 -11.93 25.90
CA TRP A 205 -1.97 -11.43 26.25
C TRP A 205 -1.44 -12.07 27.53
N GLU A 206 -2.26 -12.12 28.59
CA GLU A 206 -1.87 -12.73 29.86
C GLU A 206 -1.52 -14.21 29.71
N GLY A 207 -2.23 -14.93 28.85
CA GLY A 207 -1.98 -16.34 28.53
C GLY A 207 -0.83 -16.60 27.55
N LEU A 208 -0.20 -15.58 26.95
CA LEU A 208 0.91 -15.78 26.02
C LEU A 208 2.18 -16.27 26.75
N GLY A 209 2.81 -17.31 26.22
CA GLY A 209 4.13 -17.75 26.68
C GLY A 209 5.21 -16.67 26.49
N SER A 210 6.29 -16.76 27.27
CA SER A 210 7.37 -15.77 27.29
C SER A 210 8.02 -15.54 25.91
N SER A 211 8.15 -16.59 25.09
CA SER A 211 8.66 -16.50 23.71
C SER A 211 7.76 -15.62 22.82
N ASN A 212 6.44 -15.79 22.91
CA ASN A 212 5.48 -15.00 22.13
C ASN A 212 5.38 -13.55 22.62
N LYS A 213 5.44 -13.33 23.95
CA LYS A 213 5.50 -11.96 24.52
C LYS A 213 6.73 -11.19 24.04
N ARG A 214 7.90 -11.86 23.97
CA ARG A 214 9.13 -11.27 23.41
C ARG A 214 8.95 -10.82 21.95
N VAL A 215 8.32 -11.65 21.11
CA VAL A 215 7.99 -11.26 19.72
C VAL A 215 7.06 -10.05 19.70
N ALA A 216 6.04 -10.04 20.56
CA ALA A 216 5.09 -8.94 20.65
C ALA A 216 5.76 -7.60 21.01
N GLU A 217 6.63 -7.62 22.02
CA GLU A 217 7.41 -6.45 22.43
C GLU A 217 8.33 -5.96 21.32
N LEU A 218 8.98 -6.89 20.60
CA LEU A 218 9.89 -6.59 19.49
C LEU A 218 9.17 -5.91 18.31
N VAL A 219 7.95 -6.33 17.98
CA VAL A 219 7.14 -5.66 16.94
C VAL A 219 6.50 -4.36 17.42
N GLY A 220 6.56 -4.07 18.73
CA GLY A 220 6.13 -2.81 19.32
C GLY A 220 4.79 -2.85 20.06
N VAL A 221 4.26 -4.04 20.39
CA VAL A 221 3.10 -4.19 21.28
C VAL A 221 3.49 -3.77 22.69
N GLN A 222 2.63 -2.98 23.33
CA GLN A 222 2.86 -2.43 24.67
C GLN A 222 1.74 -2.88 25.60
N GLU A 223 2.09 -3.59 26.67
CA GLU A 223 1.13 -4.01 27.69
C GLU A 223 0.34 -2.82 28.27
N SER A 224 1.03 -1.71 28.56
CA SER A 224 0.38 -0.47 29.04
C SER A 224 -0.64 0.12 28.05
N PHE A 225 -0.50 -0.16 26.75
CA PHE A 225 -1.49 0.25 25.75
C PHE A 225 -2.72 -0.67 25.80
N LEU A 226 -2.52 -1.99 25.91
CA LEU A 226 -3.61 -2.95 26.08
C LEU A 226 -4.43 -2.66 27.34
N ALA A 227 -3.78 -2.49 28.49
CA ALA A 227 -4.43 -2.20 29.78
C ALA A 227 -5.33 -0.94 29.71
N ARG A 228 -4.84 0.11 29.06
CA ARG A 228 -5.60 1.35 28.84
C ARG A 228 -6.76 1.18 27.86
N SER A 229 -6.61 0.29 26.88
CA SER A 229 -7.63 0.03 25.87
C SER A 229 -8.82 -0.74 26.46
N VAL A 230 -8.57 -1.70 27.36
CA VAL A 230 -9.61 -2.39 28.13
C VAL A 230 -10.46 -1.42 28.95
N SER A 231 -9.82 -0.41 29.54
CA SER A 231 -10.50 0.58 30.38
C SER A 231 -11.43 1.53 29.60
N GLY A 232 -11.53 1.41 28.27
CA GLY A 232 -12.35 2.28 27.42
C GLY A 232 -11.86 3.73 27.30
N LYS A 233 -10.66 4.03 27.80
CA LYS A 233 -10.13 5.40 27.91
C LYS A 233 -9.39 5.88 26.65
N LEU A 234 -9.23 5.02 25.64
CA LEU A 234 -8.31 5.27 24.54
C LEU A 234 -9.04 5.72 23.26
N ILE A 235 -9.14 7.03 23.07
CA ILE A 235 -9.50 7.63 21.78
C ILE A 235 -8.20 8.00 21.07
N ALA A 236 -7.95 7.42 19.89
CA ALA A 236 -6.75 7.70 19.11
C ALA A 236 -6.81 9.11 18.49
N LYS A 237 -6.38 10.12 19.25
CA LYS A 237 -6.39 11.53 18.82
C LYS A 237 -5.09 11.94 18.14
N THR A 238 -3.97 11.32 18.52
CA THR A 238 -2.63 11.62 17.99
C THR A 238 -2.17 10.57 16.98
N ASP A 239 -1.29 10.95 16.04
CA ASP A 239 -0.72 10.03 15.06
C ASP A 239 0.07 8.90 15.72
N ARG A 240 0.77 9.19 16.82
CA ARG A 240 1.46 8.18 17.63
C ARG A 240 0.49 7.12 18.18
N GLN A 241 -0.67 7.55 18.69
CA GLN A 241 -1.69 6.63 19.18
C GLN A 241 -2.31 5.83 18.03
N ARG A 242 -2.52 6.44 16.86
CA ARG A 242 -3.04 5.74 15.68
C ARG A 242 -2.06 4.65 15.20
N ARG A 243 -0.76 4.96 15.14
CA ARG A 243 0.29 3.98 14.81
C ARG A 243 0.32 2.83 15.81
N GLN A 244 0.25 3.14 17.11
CA GLN A 244 0.19 2.12 18.15
C GLN A 244 -1.06 1.24 18.01
N MET A 245 -2.22 1.84 17.76
CA MET A 245 -3.46 1.11 17.48
C MET A 245 -3.29 0.12 16.32
N THR A 246 -2.69 0.55 15.21
CA THR A 246 -2.43 -0.31 14.05
C THR A 246 -1.52 -1.49 14.39
N ILE A 247 -0.44 -1.26 15.14
CA ILE A 247 0.48 -2.33 15.58
C ILE A 247 -0.26 -3.38 16.42
N HIS A 248 -1.06 -2.94 17.39
CA HIS A 248 -1.82 -3.85 18.25
C HIS A 248 -2.89 -4.62 17.49
N LYS A 249 -3.63 -3.97 16.58
CA LYS A 249 -4.61 -4.62 15.71
C LYS A 249 -3.96 -5.67 14.80
N ARG A 250 -2.79 -5.34 14.23
CA ARG A 250 -2.02 -6.27 13.38
C ARG A 250 -1.53 -7.46 14.19
N PHE A 251 -1.01 -7.25 15.39
CA PHE A 251 -0.56 -8.34 16.26
C PHE A 251 -1.71 -9.26 16.68
N PHE A 252 -2.88 -8.70 17.06
CA PHE A 252 -4.07 -9.50 17.33
C PHE A 252 -4.45 -10.38 16.14
N THR A 253 -4.46 -9.81 14.93
CA THR A 253 -4.71 -10.55 13.70
C THR A 253 -3.67 -11.64 13.46
N THR A 254 -2.41 -11.40 13.83
CA THR A 254 -1.34 -12.41 13.75
C THR A 254 -1.61 -13.59 14.68
N LEU A 255 -2.13 -13.36 15.89
CA LEU A 255 -2.52 -14.44 16.81
C LEU A 255 -3.64 -15.30 16.21
N VAL A 256 -4.62 -14.68 15.55
CA VAL A 256 -5.68 -15.40 14.84
C VAL A 256 -5.10 -16.26 13.73
N LEU A 257 -4.23 -15.68 12.89
CA LEU A 257 -3.56 -16.40 11.81
C LEU A 257 -2.69 -17.55 12.33
N GLN A 258 -2.03 -17.40 13.48
CA GLN A 258 -1.23 -18.44 14.10
C GLN A 258 -2.08 -19.66 14.47
N ASP A 259 -3.24 -19.47 15.11
CA ASP A 259 -4.15 -20.56 15.42
C ASP A 259 -4.68 -21.25 14.16
N LEU A 260 -4.96 -20.48 13.11
CA LEU A 260 -5.40 -21.02 11.82
C LEU A 260 -4.31 -21.84 11.12
N VAL A 261 -3.06 -21.39 11.17
CA VAL A 261 -1.89 -22.11 10.61
C VAL A 261 -1.58 -23.38 11.40
N ASN A 262 -1.79 -23.35 12.72
CA ASN A 262 -1.67 -24.52 13.60
C ASN A 262 -2.85 -25.50 13.50
N GLU A 263 -3.68 -25.40 12.45
CA GLU A 263 -4.79 -26.30 12.16
C GLU A 263 -5.84 -26.38 13.30
N VAL A 264 -5.99 -25.32 14.11
CA VAL A 264 -7.04 -25.24 15.12
C VAL A 264 -8.41 -25.18 14.42
N PRO A 265 -9.41 -25.98 14.83
CA PRO A 265 -10.71 -25.98 14.18
C PRO A 265 -11.36 -24.59 14.14
N LEU A 266 -11.88 -24.19 12.96
CA LEU A 266 -12.47 -22.86 12.74
C LEU A 266 -13.54 -22.47 13.75
N GLY A 267 -14.33 -23.43 14.25
CA GLY A 267 -15.33 -23.16 15.30
C GLY A 267 -14.70 -22.71 16.60
N THR A 268 -13.62 -23.37 17.01
CA THR A 268 -12.84 -23.02 18.21
C THR A 268 -12.20 -21.64 18.07
N VAL A 269 -11.61 -21.33 16.91
CA VAL A 269 -11.02 -20.01 16.63
C VAL A 269 -12.09 -18.91 16.65
N ALA A 270 -13.23 -19.15 15.98
CA ALA A 270 -14.36 -18.22 15.95
C ALA A 270 -14.84 -17.85 17.36
N THR A 271 -15.01 -18.83 18.24
CA THR A 271 -15.36 -18.60 19.65
C THR A 271 -14.23 -17.92 20.41
N LYS A 272 -12.97 -18.37 20.26
CA LYS A 272 -11.81 -17.85 20.99
C LYS A 272 -11.54 -16.37 20.71
N TYR A 273 -11.81 -15.88 19.50
CA TYR A 273 -11.57 -14.50 19.08
C TYR A 273 -12.86 -13.70 18.83
N ASN A 274 -14.02 -14.23 19.24
CA ASN A 274 -15.33 -13.59 19.11
C ASN A 274 -15.60 -13.05 17.68
N CYS A 275 -15.42 -13.91 16.68
CA CYS A 275 -15.62 -13.56 15.27
C CYS A 275 -16.37 -14.67 14.53
N SER A 276 -16.91 -14.34 13.35
CA SER A 276 -17.64 -15.29 12.52
C SER A 276 -16.70 -16.11 11.62
N ARG A 277 -17.16 -17.30 11.19
CA ARG A 277 -16.43 -18.14 10.23
C ARG A 277 -16.17 -17.42 8.90
N GLY A 278 -17.12 -16.61 8.43
CA GLY A 278 -16.96 -15.83 7.20
C GLY A 278 -15.88 -14.75 7.31
N GLN A 279 -15.75 -14.12 8.48
CA GLN A 279 -14.65 -13.19 8.77
C GLN A 279 -13.29 -13.89 8.76
N LEU A 280 -13.18 -15.08 9.36
CA LEU A 280 -11.96 -15.88 9.34
C LEU A 280 -11.57 -16.30 7.92
N GLN A 281 -12.54 -16.73 7.09
CA GLN A 281 -12.30 -17.09 5.70
C GLN A 281 -11.80 -15.89 4.88
N SER A 282 -12.46 -14.74 5.04
CA SER A 282 -12.05 -13.49 4.37
C SER A 282 -10.65 -13.06 4.79
N LEU A 283 -10.34 -13.19 6.09
CA LEU A 283 -9.01 -12.93 6.63
C LEU A 283 -7.96 -13.83 5.98
N GLN A 284 -8.19 -15.14 5.89
CA GLN A 284 -7.26 -16.08 5.26
C GLN A 284 -6.99 -15.73 3.79
N GLN A 285 -8.04 -15.40 3.02
CA GLN A 285 -7.87 -15.00 1.62
C GLN A 285 -7.07 -13.70 1.49
N SER A 286 -7.32 -12.72 2.37
CA SER A 286 -6.58 -11.47 2.40
C SER A 286 -5.11 -11.67 2.78
N ALA A 287 -4.84 -12.52 3.77
CA ALA A 287 -3.50 -12.87 4.22
C ALA A 287 -2.73 -13.62 3.14
N SER A 288 -3.37 -14.57 2.44
CA SER A 288 -2.75 -15.27 1.31
C SER A 288 -2.37 -14.32 0.18
N THR A 289 -3.26 -13.38 -0.16
CA THR A 289 -2.98 -12.38 -1.20
C THR A 289 -1.84 -11.45 -0.80
N TYR A 290 -1.85 -11.00 0.45
CA TYR A 290 -0.83 -10.10 0.99
C TYR A 290 0.55 -10.78 1.10
N ALA A 291 0.59 -12.05 1.53
CA ALA A 291 1.79 -12.87 1.49
C ALA A 291 2.35 -12.98 0.07
N GLY A 292 1.48 -13.14 -0.94
CA GLY A 292 1.86 -13.11 -2.36
C GLY A 292 2.60 -11.83 -2.77
N LYS A 293 2.19 -10.66 -2.25
CA LYS A 293 2.86 -9.38 -2.53
C LYS A 293 4.28 -9.31 -1.97
N HIS A 294 4.57 -10.02 -0.89
CA HIS A 294 5.94 -10.13 -0.36
C HIS A 294 6.85 -11.03 -1.21
N THR A 295 6.32 -11.68 -2.26
CA THR A 295 6.98 -12.80 -2.96
C THR A 295 7.14 -12.61 -4.47
N HIS A 296 6.64 -11.52 -5.05
CA HIS A 296 6.64 -11.31 -6.50
C HIS A 296 7.79 -10.40 -6.99
N SER A 297 8.56 -10.86 -7.99
CA SER A 297 9.66 -10.11 -8.64
C SER A 297 9.78 -10.49 -10.13
N PRO A 298 10.23 -9.58 -11.04
CA PRO A 298 10.30 -9.80 -12.48
C PRO A 298 11.70 -10.24 -12.96
N ALA A 299 12.54 -10.80 -12.08
CA ALA A 299 13.87 -11.28 -12.46
C ALA A 299 13.80 -12.77 -12.83
N GLN A 300 13.95 -13.03 -14.13
CA GLN A 300 14.31 -14.30 -14.77
C GLN A 300 14.36 -15.54 -13.87
N GLY A 301 13.35 -16.40 -14.00
CA GLY A 301 13.52 -17.85 -13.89
C GLY A 301 13.54 -18.48 -12.50
N ASN A 302 13.72 -17.76 -11.39
CA ASN A 302 13.64 -18.34 -10.04
C ASN A 302 12.96 -17.39 -9.03
N THR A 303 11.96 -17.92 -8.33
CA THR A 303 11.11 -17.23 -7.34
C THR A 303 11.89 -16.79 -6.10
N VAL A 304 12.37 -15.54 -6.07
CA VAL A 304 12.88 -14.86 -4.87
C VAL A 304 12.67 -13.33 -5.00
N VAL A 305 12.08 -12.69 -3.98
CA VAL A 305 12.11 -11.22 -3.88
C VAL A 305 13.46 -10.80 -3.31
N PHE A 306 14.23 -10.08 -4.13
CA PHE A 306 15.44 -9.39 -3.71
C PHE A 306 15.08 -7.93 -3.42
N PHE A 307 15.15 -7.51 -2.16
CA PHE A 307 15.43 -6.11 -1.86
C PHE A 307 16.95 -5.93 -1.93
N PRO A 308 17.49 -5.07 -2.80
CA PRO A 308 18.92 -4.80 -2.83
C PRO A 308 19.27 -4.06 -1.53
N LEU A 309 20.01 -4.74 -0.65
CA LEU A 309 20.57 -4.15 0.55
C LEU A 309 22.10 -4.16 0.45
N PRO A 310 22.80 -3.17 1.03
CA PRO A 310 24.24 -2.96 0.81
C PRO A 310 25.15 -4.09 1.34
N LEU A 311 24.60 -5.10 2.03
CA LEU A 311 25.34 -6.17 2.65
C LEU A 311 24.53 -7.48 2.59
N GLY A 312 24.76 -8.29 1.56
CA GLY A 312 24.59 -9.76 1.54
C GLY A 312 23.22 -10.36 1.89
N ASN A 313 22.51 -10.80 0.85
CA ASN A 313 21.60 -11.96 0.75
C ASN A 313 20.79 -12.41 1.99
N CYS A 314 19.57 -11.87 2.15
CA CYS A 314 18.47 -12.53 2.89
C CYS A 314 17.38 -12.94 1.87
N VAL A 315 16.85 -14.17 1.99
CA VAL A 315 15.89 -14.76 1.03
C VAL A 315 14.58 -15.09 1.75
N LEU A 316 13.49 -14.37 1.47
CA LEU A 316 12.15 -14.76 1.92
C LEU A 316 11.54 -15.71 0.88
N LEU A 317 11.61 -17.02 1.11
CA LEU A 317 10.90 -18.02 0.31
C LEU A 317 9.48 -18.20 0.86
N VAL A 318 8.49 -18.25 -0.03
CA VAL A 318 7.12 -18.60 0.32
C VAL A 318 6.66 -19.63 -0.69
N THR A 319 6.44 -20.86 -0.24
CA THR A 319 6.05 -21.96 -1.11
C THR A 319 4.54 -22.18 -1.01
N SER A 320 3.82 -22.03 -2.12
CA SER A 320 2.45 -22.53 -2.22
C SER A 320 2.50 -24.03 -2.47
N VAL A 321 1.87 -24.83 -1.58
CA VAL A 321 1.65 -26.26 -1.82
C VAL A 321 0.21 -26.42 -2.34
N PRO A 322 0.01 -26.98 -3.55
CA PRO A 322 -1.27 -26.92 -4.26
C PRO A 322 -2.42 -27.73 -3.64
N ASP A 323 -2.19 -28.46 -2.54
CA ASP A 323 -3.14 -29.44 -1.99
C ASP A 323 -3.45 -29.24 -0.49
N ARG A 324 -3.16 -28.05 0.07
CA ARG A 324 -3.49 -27.72 1.47
C ARG A 324 -4.33 -26.45 1.56
N ALA A 325 -5.29 -26.43 2.48
CA ALA A 325 -6.18 -25.30 2.76
C ALA A 325 -5.46 -24.04 3.32
N VAL A 326 -4.16 -24.13 3.57
CA VAL A 326 -3.33 -23.07 4.13
C VAL A 326 -2.03 -22.98 3.32
N THR A 327 -1.75 -21.82 2.75
CA THR A 327 -0.43 -21.48 2.19
C THR A 327 0.60 -21.54 3.30
N ILE A 328 1.51 -22.52 3.27
CA ILE A 328 2.60 -22.64 4.24
C ILE A 328 3.69 -21.62 3.87
N VAL A 329 3.94 -20.67 4.76
CA VAL A 329 4.99 -19.66 4.60
C VAL A 329 6.26 -20.18 5.29
N THR A 330 7.24 -20.65 4.51
CA THR A 330 8.52 -21.15 5.04
C THR A 330 9.63 -20.10 4.90
N VAL A 331 9.86 -19.30 5.94
CA VAL A 331 10.92 -18.28 5.95
C VAL A 331 12.30 -18.90 6.17
N TRP A 332 13.22 -18.69 5.24
CA TRP A 332 14.64 -19.04 5.38
C TRP A 332 15.47 -17.78 5.68
N VAL A 333 15.89 -17.59 6.93
CA VAL A 333 16.91 -16.59 7.26
C VAL A 333 18.28 -17.26 7.09
N SER A 334 18.88 -17.14 5.90
CA SER A 334 20.28 -17.54 5.72
C SER A 334 21.20 -16.48 6.33
N CYS A 335 21.53 -16.63 7.61
CA CYS A 335 22.57 -15.84 8.26
C CYS A 335 23.95 -16.39 7.82
N PRO A 336 24.93 -15.58 7.38
CA PRO A 336 26.26 -16.08 7.09
C PRO A 336 26.99 -16.28 8.43
N VAL A 337 26.66 -17.36 9.16
CA VAL A 337 27.60 -17.88 10.14
C VAL A 337 28.60 -18.70 9.33
N LYS A 338 29.78 -18.14 9.10
CA LYS A 338 30.97 -18.94 8.76
C LYS A 338 31.14 -19.95 9.90
N VAL A 339 30.75 -21.19 9.65
CA VAL A 339 31.14 -22.35 10.47
C VAL A 339 31.93 -23.25 9.52
N TRP A 340 33.25 -23.08 9.61
CA TRP A 340 34.37 -23.75 8.92
C TRP A 340 34.49 -23.53 7.42
#